data_AF-A0A537IW85-F1
#
_entry.id   AF-A0A537IW85-F1
#
_cell.length_a   1.000
_cell.length_b   1.000
_cell.length_c   1.000
_cell.angle_alpha   90.00
_cell.angle_beta   90.00
_cell.angle_gamma   90.00
#
_symmetry.space_group_name_H-M   'P 1'
#
loop_
_entity.id
_entity.type
_entity.pdbx_description
1 polymer ?
#
loop_
_entity_poly.entity_id
_entity_poly.type
_entity_poly.pdbx_seq_one_letter_code
_entity_poly.pdbx_strand_id
1 'polypeptide(L)' 'GKCVPCNDAKPFTVEEATERLKDLPGWILQSGVIQREFRFKSYLAGLDFAYSLGRIAELENHHPD' A
#
# COMPACT_ATOMS: atom_id res chain seq x y z
N GLY A 1 12.11 0.79 6.94
CA GLY A 1 12.42 -0.34 6.04
C GLY A 1 13.11 0.22 4.83
N LYS A 2 13.91 -0.58 4.12
CA LYS A 2 14.28 -0.28 2.74
C LYS A 2 13.43 -1.23 1.91
N CYS A 3 12.51 -0.72 1.10
CA CYS A 3 11.86 -1.56 0.09
C CYS A 3 12.96 -1.99 -0.88
N VAL A 4 12.97 -3.26 -1.26
CA VAL A 4 13.75 -3.70 -2.42
C VAL A 4 12.79 -3.58 -3.59
N PRO A 5 13.07 -2.74 -4.60
CA PRO A 5 12.19 -2.57 -5.75
C PRO A 5 11.83 -3.93 -6.34
N CYS A 6 10.56 -4.11 -6.70
CA CYS A 6 10.03 -5.32 -7.35
C CYS A 6 10.53 -5.46 -8.81
N ASN A 7 11.83 -5.25 -9.07
CA ASN A 7 12.38 -5.32 -10.42
C ASN A 7 12.22 -6.71 -11.02
N ASP A 8 12.58 -7.75 -10.25
CA ASP A 8 12.48 -9.17 -10.62
C ASP A 8 11.63 -9.99 -9.64
N ALA A 9 10.85 -9.29 -8.79
CA ALA A 9 10.04 -9.96 -7.78
C ALA A 9 8.89 -10.72 -8.46
N LYS A 10 8.84 -12.04 -8.23
CA LYS A 10 7.71 -12.85 -8.67
C LYS A 10 6.45 -12.36 -7.95
N PRO A 11 5.34 -12.10 -8.67
CA PRO A 11 4.06 -11.79 -8.04
C PRO A 11 3.67 -12.91 -7.08
N PHE A 12 3.12 -12.53 -5.93
CA PHE A 12 2.53 -13.50 -5.01
C PHE A 12 1.34 -14.20 -5.67
N THR A 13 1.13 -15.47 -5.31
CA THR A 13 -0.16 -16.11 -5.57
C THR A 13 -1.23 -15.49 -4.68
N VAL A 14 -2.51 -15.75 -5.00
CA VAL A 14 -3.63 -15.26 -4.21
C VAL A 14 -3.55 -15.80 -2.77
N GLU A 15 -3.12 -17.04 -2.59
CA GLU A 15 -2.96 -17.70 -1.29
C GLU A 15 -1.83 -17.06 -0.48
N GLU A 16 -0.67 -16.81 -1.11
CA GLU A 16 0.46 -16.13 -0.47
C GLU A 16 0.10 -14.71 -0.03
N ALA A 17 -0.60 -13.95 -0.89
CA ALA A 17 -1.06 -12.61 -0.58
C ALA A 17 -2.12 -12.62 0.54
N THR A 18 -3.06 -13.56 0.50
CA THR A 18 -4.12 -13.69 1.51
C THR A 18 -3.55 -14.04 2.88
N GLU A 19 -2.55 -14.93 2.96
CA GLU A 19 -1.89 -15.27 4.22
C GLU A 19 -1.21 -14.05 4.84
N ARG A 20 -0.44 -13.30 4.03
CA ARG A 20 0.27 -12.09 4.49
C ARG A 20 -0.68 -10.96 4.89
N LEU A 21 -1.86 -10.88 4.26
CA LEU A 21 -2.86 -9.86 4.60
C LEU A 21 -3.43 -10.01 6.00
N LYS A 22 -3.32 -11.18 6.64
CA LYS A 22 -3.73 -11.37 8.05
C LYS A 22 -2.99 -10.41 9.00
N ASP A 23 -1.75 -10.04 8.66
CA ASP A 23 -0.93 -9.11 9.44
C ASP A 23 -1.23 -7.63 9.12
N LEU A 24 -2.12 -7.36 8.15
CA LEU A 24 -2.42 -6.02 7.62
C LEU A 24 -3.91 -5.68 7.77
N PRO A 25 -4.41 -5.46 9.01
CA PRO A 25 -5.83 -5.20 9.23
C PRO A 25 -6.30 -3.94 8.47
N GLY A 26 -7.45 -4.07 7.82
CA GLY A 26 -8.08 -3.02 7.01
C GLY A 26 -7.59 -2.96 5.55
N TRP A 27 -6.60 -3.76 5.16
CA TRP A 27 -6.25 -3.97 3.76
C TRP A 27 -7.07 -5.12 3.17
N ILE A 28 -7.50 -4.96 1.92
CA ILE A 28 -8.26 -5.97 1.18
C ILE A 28 -7.53 -6.31 -0.12
N LEU A 29 -7.53 -7.58 -0.51
CA LEU A 29 -7.09 -8.01 -1.85
C LEU A 29 -8.27 -7.91 -2.81
N GLN A 30 -8.12 -7.15 -3.89
CA GLN A 30 -9.11 -7.04 -4.94
C GLN A 30 -8.43 -6.95 -6.30
N SER A 31 -8.83 -7.80 -7.25
CA SER A 31 -8.35 -7.74 -8.64
C SER A 31 -6.82 -7.73 -8.80
N GLY A 32 -6.10 -8.44 -7.92
CA GLY A 32 -4.63 -8.52 -7.97
C GLY A 32 -3.89 -7.35 -7.32
N VAL A 33 -4.60 -6.40 -6.71
CA VAL A 33 -4.03 -5.29 -5.93
C VAL A 33 -4.56 -5.30 -4.50
N ILE A 34 -3.80 -4.71 -3.56
CA ILE A 34 -4.31 -4.47 -2.21
C ILE A 34 -4.79 -3.03 -2.09
N GLN A 35 -5.89 -2.83 -1.37
CA GLN A 35 -6.50 -1.51 -1.17
C GLN A 35 -6.85 -1.30 0.29
N ARG A 36 -6.85 -0.04 0.74
CA ARG A 36 -7.32 0.34 2.06
C ARG A 36 -7.95 1.73 2.03
N GLU A 37 -9.12 1.83 2.65
CA GLU A 37 -9.80 3.10 2.84
C GLU A 37 -9.34 3.77 4.14
N PHE A 38 -9.01 5.06 4.07
CA PHE A 38 -8.72 5.89 5.24
C PHE A 38 -9.74 7.02 5.33
N ARG A 39 -10.35 7.18 6.51
CA ARG A 39 -11.33 8.24 6.79
C ARG A 39 -10.72 9.30 7.70
N PHE A 40 -10.85 10.55 7.29
CA PHE A 40 -10.31 11.70 8.01
C PHE A 40 -11.44 12.64 8.44
N LYS A 41 -11.21 13.39 9.53
CA LYS A 41 -12.18 14.34 10.08
C LYS A 41 -12.34 15.60 9.21
N SER A 42 -11.40 15.86 8.30
CA SER A 42 -11.42 17.01 7.40
C SER A 42 -10.65 16.71 6.11
N TYR A 43 -10.90 17.52 5.08
CA TYR A 43 -10.18 17.45 3.82
C TYR A 43 -8.68 17.69 3.98
N LEU A 44 -8.28 18.72 4.76
CA LEU A 44 -6.86 19.04 5.00
C LEU A 44 -6.11 17.89 5.67
N ALA A 45 -6.74 17.19 6.62
CA ALA A 45 -6.12 16.03 7.26
C ALA A 45 -5.88 14.87 6.26
N GLY A 46 -6.78 14.70 5.28
CA GLY A 46 -6.57 13.75 4.19
C GLY A 46 -5.43 14.15 3.26
N LEU A 47 -5.29 15.44 2.96
CA LEU A 47 -4.21 15.96 2.13
C LEU A 47 -2.84 15.78 2.80
N ASP A 48 -2.74 16.09 4.10
CA ASP A 48 -1.50 15.90 4.88
C ASP A 48 -1.07 14.43 4.92
N PHE A 49 -2.04 13.51 5.05
CA PHE A 49 -1.81 12.08 4.96
C PHE A 49 -1.30 11.68 3.56
N ALA A 50 -1.98 12.11 2.49
CA ALA A 50 -1.60 11.77 1.12
C ALA A 50 -0.20 12.32 0.77
N TYR A 51 0.14 13.54 1.21
CA TYR A 51 1.46 14.12 1.02
C TYR A 51 2.55 13.31 1.74
N SER A 52 2.30 12.92 2.98
CA SER A 52 3.23 12.10 3.77
C SER A 52 3.45 10.72 3.13
N LEU A 53 2.37 10.09 2.65
CA LEU A 53 2.44 8.82 1.90
C LEU A 53 3.23 8.97 0.60
N GLY A 54 2.96 10.02 -0.18
CA GLY A 54 3.64 10.28 -1.45
C GLY A 54 5.15 10.46 -1.30
N ARG A 55 5.60 11.09 -0.20
CA ARG A 55 7.04 11.19 0.09
C ARG A 55 7.72 9.83 0.33
N ILE A 56 7.00 8.90 0.96
CA ILE A 56 7.51 7.53 1.17
C ILE A 56 7.51 6.77 -0.16
N ALA A 57 6.43 6.86 -0.91
CA ALA A 57 6.31 6.23 -2.22
C ALA A 57 7.42 6.67 -3.18
N GLU A 58 7.76 7.96 -3.21
CA GLU A 58 8.84 8.50 -4.02
C GLU A 58 10.22 8.01 -3.57
N LEU A 59 10.47 7.97 -2.25
CA LEU A 59 11.73 7.46 -1.70
C LEU A 59 11.96 5.98 -2.07
N GLU A 60 10.88 5.19 -2.07
CA GLU A 60 10.91 3.77 -2.42
C GLU A 60 10.77 3.51 -3.93
N ASN A 61 10.58 4.56 -4.74
CA ASN A 61 10.30 4.49 -6.18
C ASN A 61 9.17 3.48 -6.50
N HIS A 62 8.09 3.52 -5.71
CA HIS A 62 6.94 2.64 -5.83
C HIS A 62 5.67 3.38 -5.44
N HIS A 63 4.89 3.75 -6.44
CA HIS A 63 3.73 4.63 -6.28
C HIS A 63 2.44 3.83 -6.07
N PRO A 64 1.58 4.21 -5.11
CA PRO A 64 0.20 3.74 -5.09
C PRO A 64 -0.59 4.37 -6.25
N ASP A 65 -1.65 3.69 -6.69
CA ASP A 65 -2.64 4.22 -7.63
C ASP A 65 -3.47 5.38 -7.04
#